data_AF-X0U022-F1
#
_entry.id   AF-X0U022-F1
#
_cell.length_a   1.000
_cell.length_b   1.000
_cell.length_c   1.000
_cell.angle_alpha   90.00
_cell.angle_beta   90.00
_cell.angle_gamma   90.00
#
_symmetry.space_group_name_H-M   'P 1'
#
loop_
_entity.id
_entity.type
_entity.pdbx_description
1 polymer ?
#
loop_
_entity_poly.entity_id
_entity_poly.type
_entity_poly.pdbx_seq_one_letter_code
_entity_poly.pdbx_strand_id
1 'polypeptide(L)' 'GSPQGAFASAALYGLIETAKANKIEPYWYFKHLFERLAHASTEDDYRDLLPQNLPKE' A
#
# COMPACT_ATOMS: atom_id res chain seq x y z
N GLY A 1 -4.08 22.91 -6.78
CA GLY A 1 -3.22 21.77 -6.38
C GLY A 1 -2.00 21.75 -7.26
N SER A 2 -0.84 21.37 -6.73
CA SER A 2 0.38 21.20 -7.54
C SER A 2 0.33 19.88 -8.32
N PRO A 3 1.01 19.77 -9.48
CA PRO A 3 1.14 18.50 -10.21
C PRO A 3 1.63 17.34 -9.32
N GLN A 4 2.56 17.63 -8.40
CA GLN A 4 3.09 16.67 -7.45
C GLN A 4 2.02 16.19 -6.46
N GLY A 5 1.17 17.09 -5.97
CA GLY A 5 0.06 16.73 -5.09
C GLY A 5 -0.99 15.88 -5.79
N ALA A 6 -1.32 16.19 -7.05
CA ALA A 6 -2.23 15.38 -7.85
C ALA A 6 -1.68 13.96 -8.07
N PHE A 7 -0.38 13.85 -8.37
CA PHE A 7 0.29 12.56 -8.53
C PHE A 7 0.29 11.74 -7.22
N ALA A 8 0.62 12.36 -6.09
CA ALA A 8 0.61 11.70 -4.79
C ALA A 8 -0.79 11.17 -4.43
N SER A 9 -1.83 11.99 -4.63
CA SER A 9 -3.21 11.57 -4.39
C SER A 9 -3.64 10.42 -5.32
N ALA A 10 -3.24 10.45 -6.59
CA ALA A 10 -3.53 9.37 -7.54
C ALA A 10 -2.84 8.06 -7.14
N ALA A 11 -1.59 8.13 -6.65
CA ALA A 11 -0.87 6.96 -6.16
C ALA A 11 -1.55 6.34 -4.94
N LEU A 12 -1.95 7.15 -3.96
CA LEU A 12 -2.71 6.68 -2.79
C LEU A 12 -4.05 6.05 -3.18
N TYR A 13 -4.77 6.68 -4.11
CA TYR A 13 -6.01 6.12 -4.64
C TYR A 13 -5.80 4.74 -5.30
N GLY A 14 -4.74 4.60 -6.11
CA GLY A 14 -4.38 3.31 -6.72
C GLY A 14 -4.12 2.21 -5.68
N LEU A 15 -3.41 2.53 -4.59
CA LEU A 15 -3.17 1.60 -3.49
C LEU A 15 -4.47 1.18 -2.78
N ILE A 16 -5.38 2.13 -2.54
CA ILE A 16 -6.70 1.85 -1.94
C ILE A 16 -7.50 0.88 -2.82
N GLU A 17 -7.61 1.16 -4.11
CA GLU A 17 -8.36 0.31 -5.03
C GLU A 17 -7.71 -1.06 -5.20
N THR A 18 -6.37 -1.14 -5.16
CA THR A 18 -5.65 -2.42 -5.17
C THR A 18 -5.91 -3.23 -3.91
N ALA A 19 -5.95 -2.61 -2.73
CA ALA A 19 -6.31 -3.29 -1.48
C ALA A 19 -7.74 -3.85 -1.53
N LYS A 20 -8.70 -3.04 -1.98
CA LYS A 20 -10.09 -3.47 -2.18
C LYS A 20 -10.20 -4.63 -3.16
N ALA A 21 -9.48 -4.58 -4.29
CA ALA A 21 -9.47 -5.67 -5.27
C ALA A 21 -8.93 -6.99 -4.70
N ASN A 22 -8.02 -6.92 -3.72
CA ASN A 22 -7.52 -8.07 -2.97
C ASN A 22 -8.40 -8.49 -1.78
N LYS A 23 -9.55 -7.84 -1.59
CA LYS A 23 -10.47 -8.02 -0.45
C LYS A 23 -9.85 -7.66 0.91
N ILE A 24 -8.86 -6.76 0.89
CA ILE A 24 -8.24 -6.22 2.09
C ILE A 24 -8.87 -4.86 2.36
N GLU A 25 -9.28 -4.66 3.61
CA GLU A 25 -9.80 -3.37 4.04
C GLU A 25 -8.65 -2.34 4.06
N PRO A 26 -8.81 -1.17 3.38
CA PRO A 26 -7.71 -0.22 3.18
C PRO A 26 -7.06 0.33 4.45
N TYR A 27 -7.82 0.54 5.52
CA TYR A 27 -7.25 1.01 6.78
C TYR A 27 -6.28 -0.03 7.37
N TRP A 28 -6.65 -1.30 7.41
CA TRP A 28 -5.77 -2.37 7.89
C TRP A 28 -4.53 -2.54 7.00
N TYR A 29 -4.69 -2.43 5.68
CA TYR A 29 -3.58 -2.43 4.74
C TYR A 29 -2.58 -1.31 5.05
N PHE A 30 -3.05 -0.06 5.16
CA PHE A 30 -2.16 1.07 5.40
C PHE A 30 -1.51 1.03 6.78
N LYS A 31 -2.23 0.58 7.81
CA LYS A 31 -1.64 0.34 9.13
C LYS A 31 -0.47 -0.64 9.03
N HIS A 32 -0.68 -1.79 8.39
CA HIS A 32 0.36 -2.79 8.18
C HIS A 32 1.54 -2.26 7.35
N LEU A 33 1.24 -1.54 6.27
CA LEU A 33 2.23 -0.93 5.37
C LEU A 33 3.12 0.04 6.15
N PHE A 34 2.54 1.03 6.84
CA PHE A 34 3.32 2.06 7.52
C PHE A 34 4.09 1.52 8.75
N GLU A 35 3.59 0.48 9.42
CA GLU A 35 4.32 -0.19 10.51
C GLU A 35 5.58 -0.91 10.01
N ARG A 36 5.57 -1.47 8.80
CA ARG A 36 6.69 -2.27 8.26
C ARG A 36 7.56 -1.53 7.26
N LEU A 37 7.05 -0.49 6.60
CA LEU A 37 7.76 0.23 5.54
C LEU A 37 9.10 0.80 6.01
N ALA A 38 9.18 1.26 7.26
CA ALA A 38 10.42 1.78 7.85
C ALA A 38 11.51 0.70 8.04
N HIS A 39 11.14 -0.58 8.00
CA HIS A 39 12.05 -1.71 8.14
C HIS A 39 12.41 -2.38 6.81
N ALA A 40 11.66 -2.10 5.74
CA ALA A 40 11.91 -2.63 4.41
C ALA A 40 13.17 -2.01 3.79
N SER A 41 14.11 -2.87 3.37
CA SER A 41 15.40 -2.45 2.81
C SER A 41 15.72 -3.11 1.47
N THR A 42 15.03 -4.20 1.15
CA THR A 42 15.20 -4.95 -0.10
C THR A 42 13.97 -4.84 -0.98
N GLU A 43 14.14 -5.11 -2.27
CA GLU A 43 13.01 -5.12 -3.22
C GLU A 43 11.95 -6.17 -2.81
N ASP A 44 12.39 -7.29 -2.27
CA ASP A 44 11.49 -8.34 -1.80
C ASP A 44 10.72 -7.91 -0.54
N ASP A 45 11.35 -7.17 0.38
CA ASP A 45 10.63 -6.59 1.52
C ASP A 45 9.48 -5.67 1.04
N TYR A 46 9.72 -4.85 0.01
CA TYR A 46 8.68 -4.00 -0.56
C TYR A 46 7.61 -4.81 -1.30
N ARG A 47 7.97 -5.90 -1.97
CA ARG A 47 7.01 -6.80 -2.61
C ARG A 47 6.09 -7.44 -1.59
N ASP A 48 6.60 -7.86 -0.44
CA ASP A 48 5.82 -8.48 0.62
C ASP A 48 4.80 -7.51 1.24
N LEU A 49 5.04 -6.21 1.13
CA LEU A 49 4.11 -5.17 1.57
C LEU A 49 2.99 -4.87 0.57
N LEU A 50 2.96 -5.49 -0.61
CA LEU A 50 1.91 -5.26 -1.60
C LEU A 50 0.60 -5.98 -1.20
N PRO A 51 -0.59 -5.41 -1.50
CA PRO A 51 -1.86 -6.00 -1.08
C PRO A 51 -2.09 -7.43 -1.57
N GLN A 52 -1.56 -7.81 -2.73
CA GLN A 52 -1.70 -9.17 -3.27
C GLN A 52 -0.86 -10.23 -2.53
N ASN A 53 0.18 -9.82 -1.81
CA ASN A 53 1.09 -10.70 -1.09
C ASN A 53 0.79 -10.77 0.40
N LEU A 54 -0.12 -9.92 0.88
CA LEU A 54 -0.57 -9.92 2.26
C LEU A 54 -1.40 -11.17 2.57
N PRO A 55 -1.17 -11.83 3.73
CA PRO A 55 -1.97 -12.96 4.15
C PRO A 55 -3.42 -12.52 4.31
N LYS A 56 -4.34 -13.30 3.73
CA LYS A 56 -5.78 -13.13 3.91
C LYS A 56 -6.13 -13.84 5.21
N GLU A 57 -6.40 -13.08 6.27
CA GLU A 57 -7.01 -13.64 7.49
C GLU A 57 -8.42 -14.18 7.21
#